data_AF-A0A3P6H211-F1
#
_entry.id   AF-A0A3P6H211-F1
#
_cell.length_a   1.000
_cell.length_b   1.000
_cell.length_c   1.000
_cell.angle_alpha   90.00
_cell.angle_beta   90.00
_cell.angle_gamma   90.00
#
_symmetry.space_group_name_H-M   'P 1'
#
loop_
_entity.id
_entity.type
_entity.pdbx_description
1 polymer ?
#
loop_
_entity_poly.entity_id
_entity_poly.type
_entity_poly.pdbx_seq_one_letter_code
_entity_poly.pdbx_strand_id
1 'polypeptide(L)'
;MGIHNFKGYGGLPYCPVHYPNPKSFTLVKDSPEMQQVAANTRNMSKVSQLDDLLTRMPGLDIQHFRAAYDYDAADYDEVSFIEGDEILHGEPIDEGWMFGTVKRTGKFGMLPSNYVVPIQVGIYQLPTNYRRRSD
;
A
#
# COMPACT_ATOMS: atom_id res chain seq x y z
N MET A 1 -10.33 3.44 36.53
CA MET A 1 -10.02 3.36 35.09
C MET A 1 -8.54 3.06 34.94
N GLY A 2 -8.19 1.78 34.87
CA GLY A 2 -6.81 1.32 34.75
C GLY A 2 -6.65 0.56 33.45
N ILE A 3 -5.62 0.91 32.69
CA ILE A 3 -5.17 0.20 31.49
C ILE A 3 -4.85 -1.27 31.83
N HIS A 4 -5.64 -2.20 31.31
CA HIS A 4 -5.38 -3.63 31.46
C HIS A 4 -4.45 -4.08 30.33
N ASN A 5 -3.15 -4.05 30.58
CA ASN A 5 -2.18 -4.67 29.69
C ASN A 5 -1.82 -6.07 30.20
N PHE A 6 -1.53 -6.96 29.25
CA PHE A 6 -0.88 -8.27 29.34
C PHE A 6 -1.60 -9.44 30.07
N LYS A 7 -2.10 -10.39 29.27
CA LYS A 7 -2.23 -11.81 29.66
C LYS A 7 -0.87 -12.49 29.44
N GLY A 8 -0.02 -12.42 30.46
CA GLY A 8 1.22 -13.21 30.56
C GLY A 8 0.98 -14.44 31.43
N TYR A 9 1.41 -15.59 30.94
CA TYR A 9 1.24 -16.90 31.56
C TYR A 9 1.74 -16.96 33.01
N GLY A 10 0.94 -17.50 33.92
CA GLY A 10 1.45 -18.23 35.09
C GLY A 10 1.69 -17.49 36.41
N GLY A 11 1.17 -16.29 36.63
CA GLY A 11 0.95 -15.77 37.99
C GLY A 11 2.19 -15.64 38.91
N LEU A 12 3.40 -15.52 38.36
CA LEU A 12 4.62 -15.22 39.12
C LEU A 12 5.06 -13.77 38.89
N PRO A 13 5.54 -13.05 39.92
CA PRO A 13 6.00 -11.68 39.79
C PRO A 13 7.24 -11.61 38.88
N TYR A 14 7.20 -10.76 37.85
CA TYR A 14 8.33 -10.51 36.96
C TYR A 14 9.52 -9.96 37.76
N CYS A 15 10.69 -10.59 37.64
CA CYS A 15 11.91 -10.16 38.33
C CYS A 15 12.39 -8.77 37.83
N PRO A 16 12.90 -7.88 38.70
CA PRO A 16 13.35 -6.53 38.34
C PRO A 16 14.43 -6.44 37.25
N VAL A 17 15.12 -7.55 36.98
CA VAL A 17 16.15 -7.67 35.93
C VAL A 17 15.58 -7.50 34.52
N HIS A 18 14.25 -7.59 34.35
CA HIS A 18 13.58 -7.49 33.05
C HIS A 18 12.88 -6.15 32.81
N TYR A 19 13.08 -5.15 33.68
CA TYR A 19 12.61 -3.80 33.36
C TYR A 19 13.71 -3.08 32.57
N PRO A 20 13.52 -2.79 31.27
CA PRO A 20 14.48 -1.99 30.53
C PRO A 20 14.53 -0.60 31.14
N ASN A 21 15.58 -0.33 31.93
CA ASN A 21 15.85 1.00 32.44
C ASN A 21 16.38 1.86 31.29
N PRO A 22 15.72 2.95 30.88
CA PRO A 22 16.25 3.81 29.84
C PRO A 22 17.56 4.44 30.34
N LYS A 23 18.68 4.04 29.72
CA LYS A 23 19.98 4.64 30.00
C LYS A 23 19.91 6.13 29.68
N SER A 24 20.51 6.93 30.56
CA SER A 24 20.67 8.38 30.44
C SER A 24 20.99 8.81 29.01
N PHE A 25 20.27 9.84 28.54
CA PHE A 25 20.34 10.41 27.20
C PHE A 25 21.80 10.60 26.77
N THR A 26 22.29 9.65 25.99
CA THR A 26 23.61 9.75 25.36
C THR A 26 23.36 10.55 24.10
N LEU A 27 23.92 11.77 24.02
CA LEU A 27 23.85 12.57 22.80
C LEU A 27 24.58 11.78 21.70
N VAL A 28 23.80 11.09 20.86
CA VAL A 28 24.31 10.34 19.72
C VAL A 28 24.93 11.38 18.78
N LYS A 29 26.27 11.47 18.76
CA LYS A 29 26.98 12.35 17.83
C LYS A 29 26.49 12.00 16.42
N ASP A 30 26.11 13.00 15.63
CA ASP A 30 25.65 12.86 14.25
C ASP A 30 26.69 12.09 13.41
N SER A 31 26.58 10.76 13.38
CA SER A 31 27.36 9.91 12.50
C SER A 31 27.00 10.26 11.05
N PRO A 32 27.94 10.13 10.08
CA PRO A 32 27.62 10.29 8.66
C PRO A 32 26.50 9.36 8.20
N GLU A 33 26.29 8.25 8.92
CA GLU A 33 25.15 7.35 8.78
C GLU A 33 23.79 8.04 9.06
N MET A 34 23.72 8.93 10.05
CA MET A 34 22.49 9.67 10.38
C MET A 34 22.13 10.71 9.31
N GLN A 35 23.14 11.31 8.67
CA GLN A 35 22.95 12.19 7.50
C GLN A 35 22.52 11.42 6.25
N GLN A 36 23.06 10.20 6.05
CA GLN A 36 22.58 9.32 4.98
C GLN A 36 21.13 8.88 5.22
N VAL A 37 20.76 8.52 6.45
CA VAL A 37 19.37 8.20 6.81
C VAL A 37 18.47 9.41 6.53
N ALA A 38 18.88 10.64 6.86
CA ALA A 38 18.10 11.85 6.55
C ALA A 38 17.94 12.08 5.03
N ALA A 39 18.97 11.82 4.23
CA ALA A 39 18.89 11.89 2.77
C ALA A 39 17.97 10.80 2.19
N ASN A 40 18.04 9.58 2.72
CA ASN A 40 17.18 8.46 2.33
C ASN A 40 15.71 8.73 2.67
N THR A 41 15.44 9.33 3.83
CA THR A 41 14.09 9.77 4.22
C THR A 41 13.53 10.82 3.26
N ARG A 42 14.35 11.75 2.74
CA ARG A 42 13.90 12.71 1.71
C ARG A 42 13.61 12.04 0.38
N ASN A 43 14.37 11.00 0.03
CA ASN A 43 14.15 10.25 -1.21
C ASN A 43 12.87 9.41 -1.16
N MET A 44 12.45 8.93 0.02
CA MET A 44 11.18 8.21 0.21
C MET A 44 9.96 9.00 -0.28
N SER A 45 9.88 10.31 -0.02
CA SER A 45 8.76 11.15 -0.50
C SER A 45 8.72 11.27 -2.03
N LYS A 46 9.85 11.05 -2.70
CA LYS A 46 9.96 11.10 -4.16
C LYS A 46 9.51 9.79 -4.83
N VAL A 47 9.49 8.67 -4.09
CA VAL A 47 9.01 7.37 -4.57
C VAL A 47 7.50 7.41 -4.84
N SER A 48 6.71 8.02 -3.96
CA SER A 48 5.26 8.17 -4.17
C SER A 48 4.91 8.98 -5.43
N GLN A 49 5.76 9.93 -5.84
CA GLN A 49 5.56 10.71 -7.07
C GLN A 49 5.82 9.90 -8.34
N LEU A 50 6.63 8.84 -8.26
CA LEU A 50 6.89 7.97 -9.39
C LEU A 50 5.70 7.05 -9.67
N ASP A 51 4.97 6.62 -8.64
CA ASP A 51 3.77 5.78 -8.77
C ASP A 51 2.68 6.46 -9.63
N ASP A 52 2.41 7.74 -9.36
CA ASP A 52 1.52 8.58 -10.17
C ASP A 52 2.02 8.77 -11.62
N LEU A 53 3.34 8.82 -11.83
CA LEU A 53 3.93 8.96 -13.15
C LEU A 53 3.81 7.64 -13.94
N LEU A 54 4.11 6.52 -13.29
CA LEU A 54 3.97 5.17 -13.84
C LEU A 54 2.52 4.97 -14.29
N THR A 55 1.55 5.30 -13.42
CA THR A 55 0.09 5.24 -13.69
C THR A 55 -0.32 5.97 -14.97
N ARG A 56 0.41 7.03 -15.32
CA ARG A 56 0.07 7.92 -16.43
C ARG A 56 0.89 7.62 -17.70
N MET A 57 1.81 6.66 -17.65
CA MET A 57 2.60 6.26 -18.81
C MET A 57 1.88 5.20 -19.63
N PRO A 58 1.47 5.50 -20.88
CA PRO A 58 0.92 4.49 -21.76
C PRO A 58 2.00 3.45 -22.09
N GLY A 59 1.74 2.18 -21.75
CA GLY A 59 2.62 1.05 -22.06
C GLY A 59 3.29 0.40 -20.85
N LEU A 60 3.07 0.89 -19.63
CA LEU A 60 3.36 0.15 -18.41
C LEU A 60 2.05 -0.48 -17.93
N ASP A 61 1.93 -1.80 -18.02
CA ASP A 61 0.71 -2.54 -17.65
C ASP A 61 0.61 -2.69 -16.13
N ILE A 62 0.47 -1.56 -15.45
CA ILE A 62 0.06 -1.50 -14.05
C ILE A 62 -1.45 -1.63 -14.04
N GLN A 63 -1.91 -2.83 -13.70
CA GLN A 63 -3.33 -3.11 -13.65
C GLN A 63 -3.95 -2.35 -12.47
N HIS A 64 -4.65 -1.28 -12.82
CA HIS A 64 -5.42 -0.46 -11.90
C HIS A 64 -6.85 -0.96 -11.86
N PHE A 65 -7.38 -1.12 -10.66
CA PHE A 65 -8.77 -1.53 -10.47
C PHE A 65 -9.49 -0.51 -9.61
N ARG A 66 -10.82 -0.46 -9.74
CA ARG A 66 -11.71 0.30 -8.87
C ARG A 66 -12.60 -0.67 -8.11
N ALA A 67 -12.76 -0.47 -6.82
CA ALA A 67 -13.76 -1.16 -6.04
C ALA A 67 -15.17 -0.83 -6.57
N ALA A 68 -15.92 -1.86 -6.94
CA ALA A 68 -17.33 -1.75 -7.33
C ALA A 68 -18.26 -1.82 -6.12
N TYR A 69 -17.80 -2.43 -5.02
CA TYR A 69 -18.52 -2.58 -3.76
C TYR A 69 -17.56 -2.38 -2.59
N ASP A 70 -18.10 -2.11 -1.41
CA ASP A 70 -17.35 -2.16 -0.16
C ASP A 70 -17.03 -3.60 0.26
N TYR A 71 -15.89 -3.77 0.92
CA TYR A 71 -15.44 -5.05 1.44
C TYR A 71 -14.68 -4.83 2.75
N ASP A 72 -15.05 -5.61 3.76
CA ASP A 72 -14.34 -5.67 5.03
C ASP A 72 -13.47 -6.94 5.05
N ALA A 73 -12.17 -6.76 5.28
CA ALA A 73 -11.22 -7.85 5.49
C ALA A 73 -11.71 -8.76 6.63
N ALA A 74 -11.82 -10.05 6.32
CA ALA A 74 -12.16 -11.10 7.26
C ALA A 74 -10.93 -11.62 8.01
N ASP A 75 -9.73 -11.53 7.42
CA ASP A 75 -8.47 -11.97 8.02
C ASP A 75 -7.33 -10.94 7.91
N TYR A 76 -6.21 -11.20 8.59
CA TYR A 76 -5.06 -10.27 8.67
C TYR A 76 -4.29 -10.12 7.34
N ASP A 77 -4.39 -11.11 6.45
CA ASP A 77 -3.78 -11.10 5.11
C ASP A 77 -4.67 -10.39 4.06
N GLU A 78 -5.88 -9.97 4.43
CA GLU A 78 -6.86 -9.32 3.55
C GLU A 78 -6.90 -7.78 3.74
N VAL A 79 -7.43 -7.08 2.74
CA VAL A 79 -7.59 -5.61 2.78
C VAL A 79 -9.04 -5.16 2.69
N SER A 80 -9.44 -4.28 3.62
CA SER A 80 -10.73 -3.58 3.53
C SER A 80 -10.66 -2.38 2.59
N PHE A 81 -11.69 -2.20 1.77
CA PHE A 81 -11.86 -1.08 0.85
C PHE A 81 -13.34 -0.69 0.74
N ILE A 82 -13.60 0.53 0.28
CA ILE A 82 -14.96 1.04 0.06
C ILE A 82 -15.24 1.15 -1.44
N GLU A 83 -16.52 1.14 -1.83
CA GLU A 83 -16.91 1.43 -3.22
C GLU A 83 -16.23 2.71 -3.72
N GLY A 84 -15.63 2.62 -4.90
CA GLY A 84 -14.90 3.72 -5.53
C GLY A 84 -13.43 3.83 -5.15
N ASP A 85 -12.93 3.04 -4.18
CA ASP A 85 -11.49 2.99 -3.88
C ASP A 85 -10.68 2.50 -5.09
N GLU A 86 -9.49 3.06 -5.28
CA GLU A 86 -8.53 2.61 -6.29
C GLU A 86 -7.60 1.54 -5.71
N ILE A 87 -7.48 0.44 -6.43
CA ILE A 87 -6.58 -0.68 -6.12
C ILE A 87 -5.43 -0.66 -7.13
N LEU A 88 -4.22 -0.54 -6.61
CA LEU A 88 -2.97 -0.49 -7.36
C LEU A 88 -2.26 -1.85 -7.29
N HIS A 89 -1.38 -2.12 -8.27
CA HIS A 89 -0.59 -3.36 -8.33
C HIS A 89 -1.46 -4.62 -8.23
N GLY A 90 -2.59 -4.64 -8.94
CA GLY A 90 -3.50 -5.77 -8.90
C GLY A 90 -2.88 -7.00 -9.56
N GLU A 91 -2.65 -8.07 -8.79
CA GLU A 91 -2.11 -9.34 -9.30
C GLU A 91 -3.08 -10.50 -9.00
N PRO A 92 -3.62 -11.18 -10.02
CA PRO A 92 -4.52 -12.31 -9.81
C PRO A 92 -3.78 -13.48 -9.16
N ILE A 93 -4.38 -14.06 -8.13
CA ILE A 93 -3.89 -15.28 -7.48
C ILE A 93 -4.58 -16.48 -8.13
N ASP A 94 -5.92 -16.41 -8.22
CA ASP A 94 -6.79 -17.42 -8.82
C ASP A 94 -8.05 -16.76 -9.42
N GLU A 95 -9.09 -17.57 -9.69
CA GLU A 95 -10.35 -17.11 -10.30
C GLU A 95 -11.22 -16.23 -9.37
N GLY A 96 -10.98 -16.25 -8.06
CA GLY A 96 -11.78 -15.53 -7.07
C GLY A 96 -11.03 -14.42 -6.34
N TRP A 97 -9.71 -14.50 -6.27
CA TRP A 97 -8.86 -13.66 -5.42
C TRP A 97 -7.70 -13.02 -6.16
N MET A 98 -7.32 -11.84 -5.71
CA MET A 98 -6.14 -11.12 -6.17
C MET A 98 -5.45 -10.38 -5.05
N PHE A 99 -4.18 -10.05 -5.23
CA PHE A 99 -3.47 -9.09 -4.41
C PHE A 99 -3.70 -7.68 -4.92
N GLY A 100 -3.62 -6.70 -4.03
CA GLY A 100 -3.59 -5.29 -4.41
C GLY A 100 -3.32 -4.36 -3.24
N THR A 101 -3.01 -3.11 -3.57
CA THR A 101 -2.80 -2.03 -2.61
C THR A 101 -3.93 -1.02 -2.70
N VAL A 102 -4.67 -0.82 -1.62
CA VAL A 102 -5.73 0.20 -1.54
C VAL A 102 -5.07 1.58 -1.48
N LYS A 103 -5.21 2.39 -2.53
CA LYS A 103 -4.55 3.70 -2.62
C LYS A 103 -4.89 4.64 -1.46
N ARG A 104 -6.15 4.61 -1.00
CA ARG A 104 -6.65 5.47 0.08
C ARG A 104 -5.99 5.19 1.42
N THR A 105 -5.77 3.91 1.76
CA THR A 105 -5.25 3.49 3.06
C THR A 105 -3.77 3.12 3.02
N GLY A 106 -3.23 2.87 1.82
CA GLY A 106 -1.90 2.33 1.59
C GLY A 106 -1.73 0.87 2.03
N LYS A 107 -2.81 0.19 2.40
CA LYS A 107 -2.75 -1.22 2.85
C LYS A 107 -2.68 -2.16 1.65
N PHE A 108 -1.81 -3.16 1.76
CA PHE A 108 -1.63 -4.23 0.80
C PHE A 108 -2.13 -5.55 1.39
N GLY A 109 -2.77 -6.38 0.56
CA GLY A 109 -3.20 -7.72 0.93
C GLY A 109 -4.11 -8.34 -0.12
N MET A 110 -4.78 -9.43 0.26
CA MET A 110 -5.71 -10.16 -0.57
C MET A 110 -7.07 -9.47 -0.62
N LEU A 111 -7.70 -9.53 -1.78
CA LEU A 111 -9.05 -9.04 -2.02
C LEU A 111 -9.81 -9.89 -3.05
N PRO A 112 -11.14 -9.94 -2.97
CA PRO A 112 -11.94 -10.66 -3.94
C PRO A 112 -11.97 -9.94 -5.29
N SER A 113 -11.50 -10.62 -6.35
CA SER A 113 -11.44 -10.09 -7.72
C SER A 113 -12.81 -9.67 -8.25
N ASN A 114 -13.89 -10.31 -7.79
CA ASN A 114 -15.27 -10.00 -8.21
C ASN A 114 -15.80 -8.66 -7.66
N TYR A 115 -15.12 -8.06 -6.68
CA TYR A 115 -15.54 -6.80 -6.05
C TYR A 115 -14.83 -5.60 -6.67
N VAL A 116 -13.93 -5.84 -7.62
CA VAL A 116 -13.16 -4.79 -8.28
C VAL A 116 -13.32 -4.89 -9.79
N VAL A 117 -13.24 -3.74 -10.46
CA VAL A 117 -13.34 -3.64 -11.92
C VAL A 117 -12.09 -2.98 -12.47
N PRO A 118 -11.51 -3.49 -13.57
CA PRO A 118 -10.32 -2.88 -14.16
C PRO A 118 -10.65 -1.47 -14.65
N ILE A 119 -9.83 -0.51 -14.26
CA ILE A 119 -9.88 0.85 -14.79
C ILE A 119 -9.10 0.82 -16.09
N GLN A 120 -9.79 0.61 -17.20
CA GLN A 120 -9.18 0.78 -18.51
C GLN A 120 -8.86 2.26 -18.71
N VAL A 121 -7.62 2.64 -18.45
CA VAL A 121 -7.11 3.96 -18.82
C VAL A 121 -7.08 3.97 -20.34
N GLY A 122 -8.14 4.49 -20.93
CA GLY A 122 -8.31 4.55 -22.37
C GLY A 122 -7.12 5.23 -23.00
N ILE A 123 -6.20 4.45 -23.58
CA ILE A 123 -5.40 4.92 -24.68
C ILE A 123 -6.38 5.53 -25.66
N TYR A 124 -6.23 6.83 -25.94
CA TYR A 124 -7.00 7.53 -26.95
C TYR A 124 -6.95 6.71 -28.24
N GLN A 125 -7.99 5.94 -28.53
CA GLN A 125 -8.20 5.43 -29.86
C GLN A 125 -8.56 6.65 -30.69
N LEU A 126 -7.54 7.31 -31.27
CA LEU A 126 -7.77 8.24 -32.35
C LEU A 126 -8.66 7.51 -33.37
N PRO A 127 -9.83 8.03 -33.74
CA PRO A 127 -10.66 7.40 -34.75
C PRO A 127 -9.81 7.28 -36.01
N THR A 128 -9.66 6.07 -36.54
CA THR A 128 -8.89 5.70 -37.74
C THR A 128 -9.50 6.26 -39.04
N ASN A 129 -10.20 7.39 -38.97
CA ASN A 129 -10.78 8.06 -40.11
C ASN A 129 -9.83 9.13 -40.67
N TYR A 130 -8.66 8.67 -41.11
CA TYR A 130 -7.91 9.36 -42.18
C TYR A 130 -7.90 8.48 -43.44
N ARG A 131 -9.09 8.04 -43.87
CA ARG A 131 -9.27 7.69 -45.28
C ARG A 131 -9.53 9.00 -46.01
N ARG A 132 -8.46 9.70 -46.40
CA ARG A 132 -8.58 10.75 -47.40
C ARG A 132 -9.15 10.11 -48.66
N ARG A 133 -10.39 10.48 -48.98
CA ARG A 133 -10.87 10.47 -50.36
C ARG A 133 -9.88 11.29 -51.18
N SER A 134 -9.31 10.66 -52.19
CA SER A 134 -8.71 11.26 -53.38
C SER A 134 -9.24 10.32 -54.48
N ASP A 135 -10.36 10.68 -55.09
CA ASP A 135 -10.42 11.32 -56.42
C ASP A 135 -9.82 10.40 -57.49
#